data_AF-A0A931SS68-F1
#
_entry.id   AF-A0A931SS68-F1
#
_cell.length_a   1.000
_cell.length_b   1.000
_cell.length_c   1.000
_cell.angle_alpha   90.00
_cell.angle_beta   90.00
_cell.angle_gamma   90.00
#
_symmetry.space_group_name_H-M   'P 1'
#
loop_
_entity.id
_entity.type
_entity.pdbx_description
1 polymer ?
#
loop_
_entity_poly.entity_id
_entity_poly.type
_entity_poly.pdbx_seq_one_letter_code
_entity_poly.pdbx_strand_id
1 'polypeptide(L)'
;MAATKPLTNTKPITRTALRKLIDQLPESELVAAHRYLRYLRDEGDPVLQALLNAPIDDEPETEEERRAVEEAKEDIRAGRVVSLEEIKKEFGL
;
A
#
# COMPACT_ATOMS: atom_id res chain seq x y z
N MET A 1 -33.59 24.73 -3.78
CA MET A 1 -33.37 23.38 -4.33
C MET A 1 -32.61 23.49 -5.65
N ALA A 2 -31.34 23.12 -5.66
CA ALA A 2 -30.57 22.93 -6.88
C ALA A 2 -29.68 21.70 -6.63
N ALA A 3 -30.12 20.56 -7.15
CA ALA A 3 -29.40 19.30 -7.06
C ALA A 3 -28.23 19.34 -8.07
N THR A 4 -27.01 19.46 -7.57
CA THR A 4 -25.79 19.21 -8.33
C THR A 4 -25.74 17.72 -8.68
N LYS A 5 -25.98 17.41 -9.94
CA LYS A 5 -25.94 16.05 -10.50
C LYS A 5 -24.48 15.57 -10.54
N PRO A 6 -24.14 14.37 -10.02
CA PRO A 6 -22.79 13.83 -10.17
C PRO A 6 -22.54 13.42 -11.62
N LEU A 7 -21.47 13.94 -12.22
CA LEU A 7 -20.95 13.52 -13.52
C LEU A 7 -20.08 12.27 -13.32
N THR A 8 -20.68 11.08 -13.24
CA THR A 8 -19.92 9.83 -13.30
C THR A 8 -20.53 8.90 -14.35
N ASN A 9 -20.29 9.24 -15.62
CA ASN A 9 -20.46 8.29 -16.72
C ASN A 9 -19.09 8.01 -17.36
N THR A 10 -18.20 7.36 -16.62
CA THR A 10 -16.92 6.89 -17.15
C THR A 10 -17.12 5.53 -17.80
N LYS A 11 -17.26 5.52 -19.13
CA LYS A 11 -17.17 4.30 -19.93
C LYS A 11 -15.82 3.62 -19.60
N PRO A 12 -15.77 2.29 -19.38
CA PRO A 12 -14.52 1.62 -19.03
C PRO A 12 -13.49 1.82 -20.15
N ILE A 13 -12.33 2.39 -19.82
CA ILE A 13 -11.23 2.55 -20.75
C ILE A 13 -10.64 1.17 -21.04
N THR A 14 -10.55 0.81 -22.32
CA THR A 14 -9.95 -0.46 -22.76
C THR A 14 -8.47 -0.27 -23.08
N ARG A 15 -7.67 -1.37 -23.04
CA ARG A 15 -6.26 -1.33 -23.48
C ARG A 15 -6.12 -0.81 -24.91
N THR A 16 -7.07 -1.14 -25.79
CA THR A 16 -7.13 -0.65 -27.17
C THR A 16 -7.35 0.86 -27.23
N ALA A 17 -8.24 1.41 -26.39
CA ALA A 17 -8.46 2.85 -26.33
C ALA A 17 -7.23 3.59 -25.80
N LEU A 18 -6.54 3.05 -24.79
CA LEU A 18 -5.31 3.64 -24.26
C LEU A 18 -4.17 3.65 -25.29
N ARG A 19 -3.98 2.56 -26.04
CA ARG A 19 -2.98 2.50 -27.13
C ARG A 19 -3.24 3.58 -28.18
N LYS A 20 -4.49 3.72 -28.62
CA LYS A 20 -4.88 4.77 -29.58
C LYS A 20 -4.62 6.18 -29.08
N LEU A 21 -4.78 6.43 -27.78
CA LEU A 21 -4.47 7.73 -27.18
C LEU A 21 -2.96 8.01 -27.24
N ILE A 22 -2.14 7.01 -26.90
CA ILE A 22 -0.67 7.12 -26.96
C ILE A 22 -0.22 7.39 -28.40
N ASP A 23 -0.81 6.71 -29.38
CA ASP A 23 -0.50 6.89 -30.81
C ASP A 23 -0.82 8.31 -31.33
N GLN A 24 -1.69 9.06 -30.63
CA GLN A 24 -2.12 10.40 -31.01
C GLN A 24 -1.34 11.51 -30.29
N LEU A 25 -0.46 11.18 -29.35
CA LEU A 25 0.33 12.17 -28.63
C LEU A 25 1.36 12.81 -29.56
N PRO A 26 1.60 14.13 -29.44
CA PRO A 26 2.74 14.75 -30.10
C PRO A 26 4.05 14.19 -29.51
N GLU A 27 5.10 14.12 -30.33
CA GLU A 27 6.38 13.52 -29.92
C GLU A 27 6.97 14.15 -28.64
N SER A 28 6.74 15.45 -28.42
CA SER A 28 7.17 16.18 -27.23
C SER A 28 6.61 15.62 -25.92
N GLU A 29 5.44 14.98 -25.98
CA GLU A 29 4.75 14.43 -24.79
C GLU A 29 5.11 12.97 -24.52
N LEU A 30 5.79 12.28 -25.44
CA LEU A 30 6.10 10.85 -25.28
C LEU A 30 6.98 10.58 -24.05
N VAL A 31 7.90 11.50 -23.74
CA VAL A 31 8.77 11.37 -22.54
C VAL A 31 7.94 11.45 -21.25
N ALA A 32 6.97 12.37 -21.19
CA ALA A 32 6.10 12.54 -20.04
C ALA A 32 5.14 11.34 -19.89
N ALA A 33 4.51 10.93 -20.99
CA ALA A 33 3.62 9.76 -21.02
C ALA A 33 4.36 8.47 -20.60
N HIS A 34 5.58 8.25 -21.08
CA HIS A 34 6.40 7.11 -20.69
C HIS A 34 6.73 7.11 -19.20
N ARG A 35 7.10 8.27 -18.63
CA ARG A 35 7.35 8.40 -17.17
C ARG A 35 6.09 8.05 -16.37
N TYR A 36 4.95 8.59 -16.75
CA TYR A 36 3.70 8.37 -16.02
C TYR A 36 3.20 6.92 -16.13
N LEU A 37 3.24 6.33 -17.32
CA LEU A 37 2.85 4.93 -17.50
C LEU A 37 3.79 3.97 -16.77
N ARG A 38 5.08 4.32 -16.66
CA ARG A 38 6.05 3.57 -15.84
C ARG A 38 5.73 3.71 -14.36
N TYR A 39 5.45 4.92 -13.88
CA TYR A 39 4.98 5.13 -12.51
C TYR A 39 3.74 4.27 -12.23
N LEU A 40 2.72 4.28 -13.10
CA LEU A 40 1.53 3.45 -12.89
C LEU A 40 1.81 1.93 -12.93
N ARG A 41 2.87 1.49 -13.60
CA ARG A 41 3.29 0.09 -13.69
C ARG A 41 4.11 -0.35 -12.47
N ASP A 42 5.06 0.49 -12.06
CA ASP A 42 6.12 0.16 -11.09
C ASP A 42 5.88 0.79 -9.71
N GLU A 43 5.27 1.96 -9.68
CA GLU A 43 5.02 2.83 -8.52
C GLU A 43 3.50 2.99 -8.30
N GLY A 44 2.78 1.87 -8.17
CA GLY A 44 1.52 1.86 -7.41
C GLY A 44 1.75 2.28 -5.96
N ASP A 45 0.85 1.98 -5.02
CA ASP A 45 1.20 2.15 -3.59
C ASP A 45 2.51 1.39 -3.30
N PRO A 46 3.62 2.09 -3.05
CA PRO A 46 4.94 1.46 -3.00
C PRO A 46 5.08 0.57 -1.77
N VAL A 47 4.35 0.89 -0.70
CA VAL A 47 4.28 0.05 0.51
C VAL A 47 3.53 -1.23 0.19
N LEU A 48 2.38 -1.13 -0.47
CA LEU A 48 1.61 -2.30 -0.87
C LEU A 48 2.41 -3.21 -1.81
N GLN A 49 3.14 -2.63 -2.78
CA GLN A 49 3.98 -3.41 -3.68
C GLN A 49 5.15 -4.09 -2.95
N ALA A 50 5.77 -3.42 -1.98
CA ALA A 50 6.81 -4.02 -1.16
C ALA A 50 6.27 -5.21 -0.35
N LEU A 51 5.07 -5.07 0.25
CA LEU A 51 4.43 -6.15 1.01
C LEU A 51 4.00 -7.33 0.12
N LEU A 52 3.46 -7.06 -1.06
CA LEU A 52 3.01 -8.11 -1.99
C LEU A 52 4.17 -8.91 -2.59
N ASN A 53 5.32 -8.26 -2.79
CA ASN A 53 6.50 -8.89 -3.37
C ASN A 53 7.55 -9.29 -2.31
N ALA A 54 7.23 -9.16 -1.01
CA ALA A 54 8.13 -9.56 0.05
C ALA A 54 8.43 -11.08 -0.08
N PRO A 55 9.71 -11.49 -0.04
CA PRO A 55 10.03 -12.91 0.01
C PRO A 55 9.48 -13.53 1.29
N ILE A 56 9.23 -14.84 1.27
CA ILE A 56 8.91 -15.58 2.48
C ILE A 56 10.13 -15.49 3.41
N ASP A 57 9.89 -15.17 4.68
CA ASP A 57 10.90 -15.20 5.71
C ASP A 57 11.09 -16.63 6.21
N ASP A 58 12.07 -17.32 5.62
CA ASP A 58 12.47 -18.68 5.96
C ASP A 58 13.76 -18.72 6.81
N GLU A 59 14.19 -17.58 7.35
CA GLU A 59 15.38 -17.51 8.18
C GLU A 59 15.14 -18.18 9.55
N PRO A 60 16.12 -18.92 10.09
CA PRO A 60 15.97 -19.50 11.42
C PRO A 60 15.99 -18.39 12.48
N GLU A 61 15.03 -18.46 13.40
CA GLU A 61 14.97 -17.55 14.56
C GLU A 61 16.32 -17.53 15.31
N THR A 62 16.84 -16.33 15.51
CA THR A 62 18.06 -16.10 16.29
C THR A 62 17.80 -16.31 17.78
N GLU A 63 18.87 -16.49 18.56
CA GLU A 63 18.75 -16.67 20.00
C GLU A 63 18.24 -15.41 20.72
N GLU A 64 18.53 -14.22 20.18
CA GLU A 64 18.03 -12.95 20.71
C GLU A 64 16.52 -12.82 20.51
N GLU A 65 16.03 -13.11 19.30
CA GLU A 65 14.59 -13.11 18.99
C GLU A 65 13.84 -14.12 19.85
N ARG A 66 14.39 -15.34 19.99
CA ARG A 66 13.80 -16.38 20.85
C ARG A 66 13.63 -15.91 22.29
N ARG A 67 14.64 -15.20 22.83
CA ARG A 67 14.58 -14.64 24.19
C ARG A 67 13.55 -13.54 24.31
N ALA A 68 13.50 -12.62 23.34
CA ALA A 68 12.51 -11.55 23.32
C ALA A 68 11.07 -12.09 23.25
N VAL A 69 10.84 -13.15 22.47
CA VAL A 69 9.55 -13.84 22.40
C VAL A 69 9.17 -14.49 23.73
N GLU A 70 10.11 -15.16 24.40
CA GLU A 70 9.84 -15.75 25.72
C GLU A 70 9.58 -14.69 26.80
N GLU A 71 10.32 -13.58 26.80
CA GLU A 71 10.07 -12.43 27.67
C GLU A 71 8.65 -11.88 27.47
N ALA A 72 8.24 -11.65 26.22
CA ALA A 72 6.89 -11.18 25.91
C ALA A 72 5.80 -12.16 26.38
N LYS A 73 6.03 -13.48 26.25
CA LYS A 73 5.10 -14.49 26.79
C LYS A 73 5.05 -14.46 28.32
N GLU A 74 6.16 -14.22 28.99
CA GLU A 74 6.20 -14.04 30.45
C GLU A 74 5.45 -12.80 30.90
N ASP A 75 5.57 -11.69 30.17
CA ASP A 75 4.81 -10.46 30.43
C ASP A 75 3.31 -10.72 30.37
N ILE A 76 2.84 -11.43 29.33
CA ILE A 76 1.44 -11.83 29.21
C ILE A 76 1.02 -12.68 30.42
N ARG A 77 1.81 -13.69 30.79
CA ARG A 77 1.52 -14.57 31.94
C ARG A 77 1.49 -13.81 33.27
N ALA A 78 2.36 -12.82 33.43
CA ALA A 78 2.46 -11.99 34.62
C ALA A 78 1.48 -10.80 34.64
N GLY A 79 0.68 -10.62 33.58
CA GLY A 79 -0.25 -9.49 33.47
C GLY A 79 0.43 -8.13 33.23
N ARG A 80 1.69 -8.12 32.79
CA ARG A 80 2.45 -6.91 32.40
C ARG A 80 2.08 -6.48 30.98
N VAL A 81 0.78 -6.31 30.73
CA VAL A 81 0.22 -5.94 29.42
C VAL A 81 -0.75 -4.78 29.57
N VAL A 82 -0.93 -4.02 28.49
CA VAL A 82 -1.92 -2.95 28.38
C VAL A 82 -2.88 -3.28 27.23
N SER A 83 -4.16 -2.95 27.38
CA SER A 83 -5.11 -3.14 26.29
C SER A 83 -4.91 -2.11 25.18
N LEU A 84 -5.34 -2.47 23.96
CA LEU A 84 -5.29 -1.56 22.83
C LEU A 84 -6.13 -0.28 23.07
N GLU A 85 -7.23 -0.39 23.81
CA GLU A 85 -8.09 0.76 24.13
C GLU A 85 -7.42 1.72 25.10
N GLU A 86 -6.73 1.19 26.12
CA GLU A 86 -5.97 2.00 27.09
C GLU A 86 -4.83 2.75 26.40
N ILE A 87 -4.05 2.08 25.54
CA ILE A 87 -2.93 2.72 24.85
C ILE A 87 -3.42 3.77 23.85
N LYS A 88 -4.49 3.51 23.08
CA LYS A 88 -5.05 4.53 22.18
C LYS A 88 -5.52 5.77 22.92
N LYS A 89 -6.19 5.58 24.07
CA LYS A 89 -6.62 6.69 24.92
C LYS A 89 -5.43 7.51 25.44
N GLU A 90 -4.35 6.85 25.83
CA GLU A 90 -3.11 7.53 26.26
C GLU A 90 -2.50 8.39 25.15
N PHE A 91 -2.49 7.89 23.91
CA PHE A 91 -1.92 8.58 22.74
C PHE A 91 -2.92 9.46 21.96
N GLY A 92 -4.19 9.53 22.37
CA GLY A 92 -5.22 10.36 21.72
C GLY A 92 -5.65 9.87 20.32
N LEU A 93 -5.57 8.55 20.09
CA LEU A 93 -5.95 7.87 18.83
C LEU A 93 -7.38 7.33 18.83
#